data_AF-A0A0G1UM76-F1
#
_entry.id   AF-A0A0G1UM76-F1
#
_cell.length_a   1.000
_cell.length_b   1.000
_cell.length_c   1.000
_cell.angle_alpha   90.00
_cell.angle_beta   90.00
_cell.angle_gamma   90.00
#
_symmetry.space_group_name_H-M   'P 1'
#
loop_
_entity.id
_entity.type
_entity.pdbx_description
1 polymer ?
#
loop_
_entity_poly.entity_id
_entity_poly.type
_entity_poly.pdbx_seq_one_letter_code
_entity_poly.pdbx_strand_id
1 'polypeptide(L)'
;MPSKNRIKSYVENGYYHIYNRGVEKRLIFQDREDYTKFLYLLKVYLSPPEELRKEYPLLKIHIVHNNLFGEIDLLAFCLMPNHFHLLVKQKSKRAITRLMKQILTAYSMYFNKRHERVGPLFQERYKASLVDSDEYILHLSRYIHLNPIARGVSLDEFDWSSYLYYLGKRHAPWININIIKEYFNDSKKGFSYKEFVEDHLLQIDLPDDLTMDSEHET
;
A
#
# COMPACT_ATOMS: atom_id res chain seq x y z
N MET A 1 -26.41 2.89 6.98
CA MET A 1 -26.29 4.17 7.73
C MET A 1 -25.24 5.05 7.06
N PRO A 2 -25.51 6.33 6.76
CA PRO A 2 -24.44 7.23 6.34
C PRO A 2 -23.45 7.35 7.50
N SER A 3 -22.16 7.14 7.23
CA SER A 3 -21.12 7.34 8.25
C SER A 3 -21.13 8.82 8.67
N LYS A 4 -21.40 9.08 9.95
CA LYS A 4 -21.40 10.43 10.54
C LYS A 4 -20.16 11.20 10.08
N ASN A 5 -20.37 12.37 9.44
CA ASN A 5 -19.44 13.49 9.26
C ASN A 5 -17.94 13.12 9.34
N ARG A 6 -17.44 12.37 8.37
CA ARG A 6 -16.04 11.91 8.30
C ARG A 6 -15.17 12.92 7.54
N ILE A 7 -14.99 14.13 8.06
CA ILE A 7 -13.87 14.97 7.60
C ILE A 7 -12.61 14.33 8.18
N LYS A 8 -11.97 13.44 7.40
CA LYS A 8 -10.61 12.99 7.71
C LYS A 8 -9.67 14.16 7.44
N SER A 9 -9.25 14.85 8.50
CA SER A 9 -8.18 15.82 8.40
C SER A 9 -6.86 15.06 8.37
N TYR A 10 -6.27 14.95 7.18
CA TYR A 10 -4.91 14.43 7.05
C TYR A 10 -3.91 15.55 7.34
N VAL A 11 -2.99 15.30 8.27
CA VAL A 11 -1.86 16.17 8.54
C VAL A 11 -0.81 16.07 7.43
N GLU A 12 -0.12 17.18 7.22
CA GLU A 12 1.04 17.26 6.34
C GLU A 12 2.23 16.56 7.00
N ASN A 13 3.07 15.88 6.19
CA ASN A 13 4.16 15.02 6.63
C ASN A 13 3.78 13.84 7.54
N GLY A 14 2.49 13.51 7.65
CA GLY A 14 2.01 12.37 8.44
C GLY A 14 2.18 11.03 7.72
N TYR A 15 2.35 9.97 8.50
CA TYR A 15 2.38 8.58 8.05
C TYR A 15 1.02 7.93 8.24
N TYR A 16 0.61 7.08 7.30
CA TYR A 16 -0.71 6.47 7.32
C TYR A 16 -0.66 5.02 6.91
N HIS A 17 -1.34 4.17 7.68
CA HIS A 17 -1.78 2.87 7.23
C HIS A 17 -3.07 3.01 6.43
N ILE A 18 -3.03 2.70 5.14
CA ILE A 18 -4.18 2.74 4.25
C ILE A 18 -4.53 1.32 3.84
N TYR A 19 -5.81 0.95 3.98
CA TYR A 19 -6.29 -0.34 3.55
C TYR A 19 -7.74 -0.30 3.08
N ASN A 20 -8.10 -1.26 2.23
CA ASN A 20 -9.47 -1.49 1.81
C ASN A 20 -9.65 -2.94 1.38
N ARG A 21 -10.91 -3.40 1.37
CA ARG A 21 -11.28 -4.77 1.07
C ARG A 21 -12.42 -4.87 0.07
N GLY A 22 -12.49 -6.00 -0.62
CA GLY A 22 -13.62 -6.34 -1.49
C GLY A 22 -14.93 -6.40 -0.73
N VAL A 23 -16.01 -5.95 -1.38
CA VAL A 23 -17.37 -6.16 -0.90
C VAL A 23 -17.63 -7.67 -0.74
N GLU A 24 -18.36 -8.06 0.30
CA GLU A 24 -18.62 -9.49 0.62
C GLU A 24 -17.33 -10.31 0.78
N LYS A 25 -16.22 -9.67 1.20
CA LYS A 25 -14.88 -10.27 1.27
C LYS A 25 -14.38 -10.86 -0.04
N ARG A 26 -14.94 -10.45 -1.19
CA ARG A 26 -14.56 -11.03 -2.49
C ARG A 26 -13.11 -10.81 -2.83
N LEU A 27 -12.60 -11.68 -3.70
CA LEU A 27 -11.34 -11.45 -4.38
C LEU A 27 -11.44 -10.15 -5.20
N ILE A 28 -10.55 -9.23 -4.91
CA ILE A 28 -10.30 -8.02 -5.69
C ILE A 28 -9.09 -8.20 -6.60
N PHE A 29 -8.27 -9.23 -6.40
CA PHE A 29 -7.26 -9.70 -7.34
C PHE A 29 -7.49 -11.18 -7.60
N GLN A 30 -7.97 -11.52 -8.80
CA GLN A 30 -8.26 -12.92 -9.18
C GLN A 30 -7.08 -13.58 -9.89
N ASP A 31 -6.28 -12.77 -10.59
CA ASP A 31 -5.18 -13.23 -11.42
C ASP A 31 -4.01 -12.23 -11.40
N ARG A 32 -2.92 -12.59 -12.10
CA ARG A 32 -1.71 -11.79 -12.21
C ARG A 32 -1.97 -10.42 -12.85
N GLU A 33 -2.89 -10.32 -13.81
CA GLU A 33 -3.18 -9.07 -14.49
C GLU A 33 -3.87 -8.06 -13.54
N ASP A 34 -4.75 -8.53 -12.66
CA ASP A 34 -5.40 -7.71 -11.64
C ASP A 34 -4.37 -7.05 -10.71
N TYR A 35 -3.42 -7.85 -10.18
CA TYR A 35 -2.34 -7.33 -9.35
C TYR A 35 -1.44 -6.34 -10.11
N THR A 36 -1.04 -6.73 -11.33
CA THR A 36 -0.19 -5.91 -12.19
C THR A 36 -0.87 -4.57 -12.49
N LYS A 37 -2.19 -4.58 -12.71
CA LYS A 37 -2.94 -3.36 -13.00
C LYS A 37 -2.97 -2.42 -11.79
N PHE A 38 -3.13 -2.94 -10.59
CA PHE A 38 -3.13 -2.12 -9.37
C PHE A 38 -1.76 -1.51 -9.09
N LEU A 39 -0.68 -2.30 -9.22
CA LEU A 39 0.69 -1.79 -9.12
C LEU A 39 1.02 -0.78 -10.21
N TYR A 40 0.56 -1.01 -11.44
CA TYR A 40 0.69 -0.04 -12.53
C TYR A 40 0.03 1.30 -12.17
N LEU A 41 -1.16 1.29 -11.56
CA LEU A 41 -1.84 2.51 -11.12
C LEU A 41 -1.04 3.24 -10.04
N LEU A 42 -0.50 2.53 -9.05
CA LEU A 42 0.42 3.14 -8.07
C LEU A 42 1.64 3.77 -8.76
N LYS A 43 2.31 3.02 -9.64
CA LYS A 43 3.48 3.48 -10.39
C LYS A 43 3.18 4.78 -11.16
N VAL A 44 2.12 4.81 -11.98
CA VAL A 44 1.85 6.00 -12.82
C VAL A 44 1.49 7.25 -12.01
N TYR A 45 0.98 7.10 -10.78
CA TYR A 45 0.69 8.25 -9.92
C TYR A 45 1.85 8.61 -8.98
N LEU A 46 2.84 7.73 -8.79
CA LEU A 46 3.93 7.92 -7.83
C LEU A 46 5.32 7.99 -8.47
N SER A 47 5.44 7.79 -9.79
CA SER A 47 6.69 8.00 -10.54
C SER A 47 6.84 9.43 -11.06
N PRO A 48 8.07 9.92 -11.24
CA PRO A 48 8.32 11.25 -11.83
C PRO A 48 7.66 11.39 -13.21
N PRO A 49 6.94 12.49 -13.49
CA PRO A 49 6.29 12.75 -14.78
C PRO A 49 7.21 12.63 -16.00
N GLU A 50 8.45 13.08 -15.89
CA GLU A 50 9.46 13.03 -16.95
C GLU A 50 9.91 11.61 -17.26
N GLU A 51 10.02 10.74 -16.27
CA GLU A 51 10.33 9.32 -16.45
C GLU A 51 9.13 8.59 -17.08
N LEU A 52 7.92 8.88 -16.59
CA LEU A 52 6.68 8.32 -17.13
C LEU A 52 6.45 8.67 -18.60
N ARG A 53 6.78 9.89 -19.03
CA ARG A 53 6.67 10.29 -20.44
C ARG A 53 7.64 9.53 -21.34
N LYS A 54 8.82 9.16 -20.84
CA LYS A 54 9.80 8.36 -21.58
C LYS A 54 9.34 6.90 -21.68
N GLU A 55 8.87 6.33 -20.58
CA GLU A 55 8.45 4.93 -20.53
C GLU A 55 7.09 4.68 -21.23
N TYR A 56 6.16 5.62 -21.09
CA TYR A 56 4.81 5.54 -21.65
C TYR A 56 4.49 6.78 -22.51
N PRO A 57 5.01 6.88 -23.74
CA PRO A 57 4.80 8.05 -24.60
C PRO A 57 3.32 8.35 -24.91
N LEU A 58 2.47 7.31 -24.85
CA LEU A 58 1.02 7.40 -25.09
C LEU A 58 0.19 7.54 -23.81
N LEU A 59 0.83 7.78 -22.66
CA LEU A 59 0.12 7.96 -21.40
C LEU A 59 -0.78 9.20 -21.48
N LYS A 60 -2.05 9.04 -21.06
CA LYS A 60 -3.03 10.12 -21.14
C LYS A 60 -2.54 11.33 -20.34
N ILE A 61 -2.57 12.51 -20.94
CA ILE A 61 -2.05 13.75 -20.34
C ILE A 61 -2.63 14.04 -18.96
N HIS A 62 -3.92 13.74 -18.75
CA HIS A 62 -4.55 13.94 -17.45
C HIS A 62 -3.97 13.04 -16.35
N ILE A 63 -3.40 11.87 -16.66
CA ILE A 63 -2.72 11.04 -15.66
C ILE A 63 -1.44 11.75 -15.20
N VAL A 64 -0.69 12.31 -16.15
CA VAL A 64 0.54 13.07 -15.88
C VAL A 64 0.25 14.32 -15.05
N HIS A 65 -0.79 15.09 -15.39
CA HIS A 65 -1.18 16.29 -14.63
C HIS A 65 -1.72 15.98 -13.23
N ASN A 66 -2.28 14.79 -13.02
CA ASN A 66 -2.84 14.36 -11.75
C ASN A 66 -1.90 13.48 -10.92
N ASN A 67 -0.64 13.33 -11.37
CA ASN A 67 0.42 12.62 -10.69
C ASN A 67 0.70 13.25 -9.31
N LEU A 68 1.21 12.42 -8.39
CA LEU A 68 1.41 12.72 -6.97
C LEU A 68 2.86 12.44 -6.54
N PHE A 69 3.78 12.33 -7.49
CA PHE A 69 5.20 12.27 -7.22
C PHE A 69 5.64 13.50 -6.42
N GLY A 70 6.38 13.28 -5.34
CA GLY A 70 6.78 14.33 -4.40
C GLY A 70 5.70 14.75 -3.40
N GLU A 71 4.42 14.42 -3.63
CA GLU A 71 3.33 14.66 -2.68
C GLU A 71 3.07 13.44 -1.76
N ILE A 72 3.42 12.25 -2.23
CA ILE A 72 3.26 10.97 -1.52
C ILE A 72 4.51 10.12 -1.66
N ASP A 73 4.97 9.56 -0.55
CA ASP A 73 5.90 8.43 -0.57
C ASP A 73 5.17 7.15 -0.16
N LEU A 74 5.24 6.13 -1.01
CA LEU A 74 4.83 4.77 -0.65
C LEU A 74 6.01 4.03 -0.02
N LEU A 75 5.88 3.63 1.24
CA LEU A 75 6.98 3.04 2.02
C LEU A 75 6.89 1.52 2.03
N ALA A 76 5.68 0.98 2.19
CA ALA A 76 5.43 -0.45 2.13
C ALA A 76 4.06 -0.77 1.53
N PHE A 77 3.92 -1.95 0.93
CA PHE A 77 2.62 -2.47 0.52
C PHE A 77 2.55 -4.00 0.61
N CYS A 78 1.32 -4.50 0.70
CA CYS A 78 0.96 -5.90 0.46
C CYS A 78 -0.42 -5.95 -0.22
N LEU A 79 -0.53 -6.64 -1.35
CA LEU A 79 -1.78 -6.86 -2.06
C LEU A 79 -2.23 -8.30 -1.80
N MET A 80 -3.22 -8.48 -0.93
CA MET A 80 -3.81 -9.79 -0.62
C MET A 80 -5.01 -10.03 -1.53
N PRO A 81 -5.39 -11.29 -1.83
CA PRO A 81 -6.42 -11.57 -2.83
C PRO A 81 -7.75 -10.78 -2.68
N ASN A 82 -8.21 -10.53 -1.45
CA ASN A 82 -9.45 -9.79 -1.16
C ASN A 82 -9.25 -8.39 -0.54
N HIS A 83 -8.02 -7.92 -0.32
CA HIS A 83 -7.75 -6.62 0.31
C HIS A 83 -6.33 -6.12 0.02
N PHE A 84 -6.02 -4.88 0.35
CA PHE A 84 -4.65 -4.36 0.24
C PHE A 84 -4.26 -3.53 1.46
N HIS A 85 -2.96 -3.46 1.73
CA HIS A 85 -2.35 -2.60 2.74
C HIS A 85 -1.30 -1.72 2.07
N LEU A 86 -1.29 -0.42 2.40
CA LEU A 86 -0.29 0.55 2.00
C LEU A 86 0.18 1.31 3.25
N LEU A 87 1.48 1.49 3.39
CA LEU A 87 2.07 2.44 4.33
C LEU A 87 2.58 3.64 3.53
N VAL A 88 1.99 4.80 3.78
CA VAL A 88 2.22 6.02 3.00
C VAL A 88 2.64 7.17 3.90
N LYS A 89 3.65 7.94 3.48
CA LYS A 89 3.89 9.29 3.99
C LYS A 89 3.21 10.31 3.07
N GLN A 90 2.33 11.12 3.62
CA GLN A 90 1.71 12.23 2.90
C GLN A 90 2.52 13.50 3.10
N LYS A 91 3.18 14.00 2.06
CA LYS A 91 3.93 15.27 2.09
C LYS A 91 3.05 16.49 1.83
N SER A 92 1.93 16.33 1.13
CA SER A 92 1.02 17.43 0.80
C SER A 92 -0.40 17.18 1.28
N LYS A 93 -1.05 18.21 1.82
CA LYS A 93 -2.44 18.11 2.31
C LYS A 93 -3.36 17.55 1.22
N ARG A 94 -4.18 16.56 1.57
CA ARG A 94 -5.16 15.89 0.69
C ARG A 94 -4.57 14.99 -0.41
N ALA A 95 -3.27 14.78 -0.48
CA ALA A 95 -2.68 13.92 -1.50
C ALA A 95 -3.20 12.47 -1.40
N ILE A 96 -3.33 11.90 -0.19
CA ILE A 96 -3.91 10.56 0.01
C ILE A 96 -5.33 10.49 -0.56
N THR A 97 -6.16 11.50 -0.30
CA THR A 97 -7.52 11.57 -0.85
C THR A 97 -7.54 11.52 -2.37
N ARG A 98 -6.62 12.25 -3.02
CA ARG A 98 -6.46 12.26 -4.48
C ARG A 98 -6.01 10.89 -4.98
N LEU A 99 -4.95 10.32 -4.38
CA LEU A 99 -4.40 9.02 -4.76
C LEU A 99 -5.47 7.92 -4.69
N MET A 100 -6.13 7.79 -3.54
CA MET A 100 -7.10 6.73 -3.33
C MET A 100 -8.34 6.91 -4.20
N LYS A 101 -8.77 8.16 -4.46
CA LYS A 101 -9.85 8.41 -5.43
C LYS A 101 -9.44 7.95 -6.84
N GLN A 102 -8.25 8.30 -7.29
CA GLN A 102 -7.77 7.97 -8.63
C GLN A 102 -7.61 6.44 -8.80
N ILE A 103 -6.88 5.79 -7.89
CA ILE A 103 -6.58 4.36 -7.97
C ILE A 103 -7.84 3.52 -7.82
N LEU A 104 -8.65 3.74 -6.77
CA LEU A 104 -9.81 2.88 -6.52
C LEU A 104 -10.88 3.03 -7.61
N THR A 105 -11.05 4.23 -8.17
CA THR A 105 -11.98 4.45 -9.28
C THR A 105 -11.49 3.74 -10.54
N ALA A 106 -10.25 4.00 -10.96
CA ALA A 106 -9.68 3.41 -12.16
C ALA A 106 -9.62 1.88 -12.07
N TYR A 107 -9.27 1.35 -10.90
CA TYR A 107 -9.20 -0.08 -10.66
C TYR A 107 -10.57 -0.74 -10.65
N SER A 108 -11.56 -0.16 -9.96
CA SER A 108 -12.93 -0.71 -9.93
C SER A 108 -13.53 -0.75 -11.34
N MET A 109 -13.33 0.28 -12.15
CA MET A 109 -13.79 0.30 -13.54
C MET A 109 -13.11 -0.77 -14.39
N TYR A 110 -11.79 -0.93 -14.25
CA TYR A 110 -11.03 -1.97 -14.93
C TYR A 110 -11.54 -3.37 -14.53
N PHE A 111 -11.62 -3.65 -13.23
CA PHE A 111 -12.00 -4.95 -12.70
C PHE A 111 -13.42 -5.32 -13.12
N ASN A 112 -14.37 -4.39 -12.98
CA ASN A 112 -15.75 -4.60 -13.41
C ASN A 112 -15.86 -4.87 -14.92
N LYS A 113 -15.10 -4.14 -15.75
CA LYS A 113 -15.09 -4.38 -17.19
C LYS A 113 -14.47 -5.74 -17.55
N ARG A 114 -13.35 -6.10 -16.94
CA ARG A 114 -12.61 -7.35 -17.22
C ARG A 114 -13.40 -8.58 -16.79
N HIS A 115 -14.03 -8.52 -15.62
CA HIS A 115 -14.74 -9.64 -15.00
C HIS A 115 -16.26 -9.54 -15.17
N GLU A 116 -16.72 -8.77 -16.18
CA GLU A 116 -18.14 -8.60 -16.56
C GLU A 116 -19.08 -8.30 -15.38
N ARG A 117 -18.61 -7.50 -14.43
CA ARG A 117 -19.30 -7.22 -13.17
C ARG A 117 -19.92 -5.84 -13.15
N VAL A 118 -21.01 -5.71 -12.40
CA VAL A 118 -21.66 -4.44 -12.09
C VAL A 118 -21.63 -4.19 -10.58
N GLY A 119 -21.59 -2.91 -10.19
CA GLY A 119 -21.68 -2.49 -8.79
C GLY A 119 -20.34 -2.13 -8.13
N PRO A 120 -20.35 -1.82 -6.81
CA PRO A 120 -19.16 -1.45 -6.04
C PRO A 120 -18.22 -2.63 -5.88
N LEU A 121 -16.90 -2.43 -6.07
CA LEU A 121 -15.88 -3.47 -5.86
C LEU A 121 -15.45 -3.54 -4.40
N PHE A 122 -15.26 -2.38 -3.79
CA PHE A 122 -14.82 -2.24 -2.41
C PHE A 122 -16.02 -2.11 -1.47
N GLN A 123 -15.89 -2.66 -0.26
CA GLN A 123 -16.94 -2.66 0.76
C GLN A 123 -17.29 -1.24 1.23
N GLU A 124 -16.28 -0.41 1.39
CA GLU A 124 -16.44 0.98 1.83
C GLU A 124 -15.37 1.89 1.22
N ARG A 125 -15.37 3.16 1.63
CA ARG A 125 -14.20 4.02 1.41
C ARG A 125 -13.02 3.48 2.19
N TYR A 126 -11.84 3.59 1.61
CA TYR A 126 -10.59 3.19 2.27
C TYR A 126 -10.49 3.69 3.72
N LYS A 127 -9.94 2.84 4.57
CA LYS A 127 -9.48 3.21 5.90
C LYS A 127 -8.07 3.79 5.80
N ALA A 128 -7.77 4.72 6.69
CA ALA A 128 -6.53 5.49 6.71
C ALA A 128 -6.33 5.92 8.16
N SER A 129 -5.41 5.26 8.83
CA SER A 129 -5.10 5.45 10.26
C SER A 129 -3.75 6.15 10.36
N LEU A 130 -3.68 7.21 11.18
CA LEU A 130 -2.46 7.99 11.38
C LEU A 130 -1.49 7.17 12.21
N VAL A 131 -0.23 7.12 11.78
CA VAL A 131 0.87 6.50 12.51
C VAL A 131 1.71 7.64 13.09
N ASP A 132 1.78 7.73 14.41
CA ASP A 132 2.31 8.88 15.15
C ASP A 132 3.67 8.65 15.81
N SER A 133 4.25 7.45 15.66
CA SER A 133 5.58 7.11 16.16
C SER A 133 6.41 6.33 15.15
N ASP A 134 7.73 6.53 15.20
CA ASP A 134 8.70 5.80 14.38
C ASP A 134 8.66 4.29 14.65
N GLU A 135 8.46 3.90 15.91
CA GLU A 135 8.31 2.51 16.32
C GLU A 135 7.10 1.86 15.62
N TYR A 136 5.95 2.53 15.62
CA TYR A 136 4.77 2.04 14.92
C TYR A 136 4.96 2.01 13.41
N ILE A 137 5.73 2.92 12.80
CA ILE A 137 6.06 2.84 11.37
C ILE A 137 6.83 1.54 11.08
N LEU A 138 7.80 1.18 11.92
CA LEU A 138 8.57 -0.06 11.79
C LEU A 138 7.69 -1.30 11.97
N HIS A 139 6.98 -1.40 13.08
CA HIS A 139 6.10 -2.54 13.37
C HIS A 139 4.97 -2.68 12.33
N LEU A 140 4.43 -1.56 11.83
CA LEU A 140 3.43 -1.58 10.77
C LEU A 140 4.01 -2.09 9.45
N SER A 141 5.23 -1.69 9.09
CA SER A 141 5.88 -2.22 7.88
C SER A 141 6.03 -3.74 7.96
N ARG A 142 6.41 -4.25 9.14
CA ARG A 142 6.50 -5.68 9.43
C ARG A 142 5.14 -6.36 9.37
N TYR A 143 4.11 -5.81 10.01
CA TYR A 143 2.73 -6.32 9.90
C TYR A 143 2.29 -6.45 8.45
N ILE A 144 2.49 -5.39 7.63
CA ILE A 144 2.15 -5.40 6.22
C ILE A 144 2.88 -6.52 5.47
N HIS A 145 4.17 -6.72 5.70
CA HIS A 145 4.93 -7.76 5.03
C HIS A 145 4.63 -9.17 5.53
N LEU A 146 4.19 -9.35 6.77
CA LEU A 146 3.84 -10.67 7.32
C LEU A 146 2.46 -11.20 6.88
N ASN A 147 1.61 -10.35 6.29
CA ASN A 147 0.28 -10.74 5.80
C ASN A 147 0.24 -12.02 4.94
N PRO A 148 1.19 -12.28 4.01
CA PRO A 148 1.20 -13.51 3.23
C PRO A 148 1.40 -14.79 4.05
N ILE A 149 2.11 -14.71 5.20
CA ILE A 149 2.40 -15.89 6.06
C ILE A 149 1.11 -16.46 6.63
N ALA A 150 0.14 -15.62 6.99
CA ALA A 150 -1.16 -16.07 7.49
C ALA A 150 -1.90 -16.99 6.50
N ARG A 151 -1.51 -16.97 5.21
CA ARG A 151 -2.04 -17.85 4.16
C ARG A 151 -1.08 -18.95 3.73
N GLY A 152 -0.01 -19.20 4.50
CA GLY A 152 0.99 -20.24 4.23
C GLY A 152 1.90 -19.94 3.05
N VAL A 153 2.02 -18.68 2.63
CA VAL A 153 2.90 -18.27 1.53
C VAL A 153 4.20 -17.70 2.09
N SER A 154 5.34 -18.17 1.59
CA SER A 154 6.64 -17.60 1.97
C SER A 154 6.77 -16.16 1.48
N LEU A 155 7.37 -15.30 2.31
CA LEU A 155 7.50 -13.88 2.01
C LEU A 155 8.34 -13.59 0.77
N ASP A 156 9.34 -14.43 0.52
CA ASP A 156 10.24 -14.30 -0.62
C ASP A 156 9.68 -14.88 -1.93
N GLU A 157 8.55 -15.59 -1.85
CA GLU A 157 7.78 -16.09 -3.00
C GLU A 157 6.56 -15.20 -3.32
N PHE A 158 6.20 -14.28 -2.41
CA PHE A 158 5.04 -13.43 -2.58
C PHE A 158 5.36 -12.12 -3.32
N ASP A 159 5.19 -12.19 -4.65
CA ASP A 159 5.48 -11.10 -5.59
C ASP A 159 4.65 -9.82 -5.38
N TRP A 160 3.56 -9.89 -4.62
CA TRP A 160 2.59 -8.81 -4.46
C TRP A 160 2.76 -8.04 -3.15
N SER A 161 3.96 -8.07 -2.58
CA SER A 161 4.38 -7.21 -1.47
C SER A 161 5.62 -6.39 -1.83
N SER A 162 5.89 -5.34 -1.05
CA SER A 162 7.14 -4.60 -1.18
C SER A 162 8.34 -5.27 -0.47
N TYR A 163 8.17 -6.45 0.17
CA TYR A 163 9.22 -7.09 0.96
C TYR A 163 10.50 -7.36 0.17
N LEU A 164 10.37 -7.88 -1.05
CA LEU A 164 11.50 -8.16 -1.95
C LEU A 164 12.33 -6.92 -2.32
N TYR A 165 11.75 -5.71 -2.23
CA TYR A 165 12.48 -4.45 -2.43
C TYR A 165 13.37 -4.12 -1.23
N TYR A 166 12.91 -4.43 -0.01
CA TYR A 166 13.72 -4.29 1.19
C TYR A 166 14.93 -5.22 1.18
N LEU A 167 14.75 -6.44 0.68
CA LEU A 167 15.82 -7.44 0.48
C LEU A 167 16.78 -7.10 -0.68
N GLY A 168 16.52 -6.05 -1.45
CA GLY A 168 17.34 -5.68 -2.62
C GLY A 168 17.17 -6.62 -3.83
N LYS A 169 16.21 -7.54 -3.80
CA LYS A 169 15.89 -8.45 -4.91
C LYS A 169 15.08 -7.76 -6.02
N ARG A 170 14.45 -6.62 -5.71
CA ARG A 170 13.68 -5.78 -6.65
C ARG A 170 14.00 -4.31 -6.46
N HIS A 171 13.79 -3.53 -7.52
CA HIS A 171 13.99 -2.09 -7.51
C HIS A 171 12.83 -1.37 -8.18
N ALA A 172 12.32 -0.31 -7.54
CA ALA A 172 11.31 0.58 -8.08
C ALA A 172 11.45 1.96 -7.43
N PRO A 173 11.88 3.00 -8.17
CA PRO A 173 12.08 4.34 -7.62
C PRO A 173 10.82 4.97 -7.00
N TRP A 174 9.63 4.52 -7.41
CA TRP A 174 8.35 5.00 -6.91
C TRP A 174 7.94 4.34 -5.57
N ILE A 175 8.78 3.47 -5.00
CA ILE A 175 8.65 2.91 -3.66
C ILE A 175 9.82 3.44 -2.82
N ASN A 176 9.53 4.29 -1.85
CA ASN A 176 10.53 4.87 -0.97
C ASN A 176 10.79 3.98 0.25
N ILE A 177 11.62 2.96 0.07
CA ILE A 177 12.02 2.04 1.15
C ILE A 177 13.05 2.66 2.11
N ASN A 178 13.69 3.76 1.73
CA ASN A 178 14.84 4.30 2.45
C ASN A 178 14.47 4.79 3.85
N ILE A 179 13.29 5.42 4.00
CA ILE A 179 12.81 5.90 5.31
C ILE A 179 12.84 4.77 6.35
N ILE A 180 12.38 3.58 5.99
CA ILE A 180 12.39 2.43 6.92
C ILE A 180 13.78 1.77 6.96
N LYS A 181 14.45 1.60 5.81
CA LYS A 181 15.78 0.96 5.76
C LYS A 181 16.84 1.70 6.56
N GLU A 182 16.78 3.03 6.63
CA GLU A 182 17.71 3.85 7.40
C GLU A 182 17.73 3.48 8.89
N TYR A 183 16.61 3.04 9.47
CA TYR A 183 16.56 2.54 10.86
C TYR A 183 17.37 1.26 11.10
N PHE A 184 17.79 0.57 10.05
CA PHE A 184 18.57 -0.68 10.10
C PHE A 184 19.98 -0.52 9.52
N ASN A 185 20.34 0.68 9.06
CA ASN A 185 21.70 0.98 8.61
C ASN A 185 22.64 1.27 9.78
N ASP A 186 22.11 1.61 10.97
CA ASP A 186 22.91 1.82 12.17
C ASP A 186 23.39 0.47 12.73
N SER A 187 24.71 0.28 12.72
CA SER A 187 25.39 -0.91 13.24
C SER A 187 25.09 -1.19 14.72
N LYS A 188 24.51 -0.23 15.45
CA LYS A 188 24.09 -0.39 16.84
C LYS A 188 22.87 -1.28 17.06
N LYS A 189 21.96 -1.44 16.09
CA LYS A 189 20.81 -2.35 16.27
C LYS A 189 21.22 -3.82 16.19
N GLY A 190 22.25 -4.14 15.41
CA GLY A 190 22.78 -5.50 15.30
C GLY A 190 21.91 -6.48 14.50
N PHE A 191 20.84 -6.02 13.85
CA PHE A 191 19.98 -6.84 12.99
C PHE A 191 19.49 -6.09 11.76
N SER A 192 19.28 -6.83 10.68
CA SER A 192 18.77 -6.40 9.38
C SER A 192 17.25 -6.28 9.37
N TYR A 193 16.70 -5.62 8.34
CA TYR A 193 15.24 -5.58 8.14
C TYR A 193 14.63 -6.98 8.00
N LYS A 194 15.35 -7.90 7.35
CA LYS A 194 14.91 -9.29 7.19
C LYS A 194 14.74 -9.96 8.55
N GLU A 195 15.77 -9.88 9.41
CA GLU A 195 15.73 -10.43 10.75
C GLU A 195 14.60 -9.80 11.58
N PHE A 196 14.42 -8.48 11.49
CA PHE A 196 13.32 -7.80 12.15
C PHE A 196 11.94 -8.33 11.73
N VAL A 197 11.70 -8.50 10.42
CA VAL A 197 10.40 -8.97 9.92
C VAL A 197 10.17 -10.43 10.31
N GLU A 198 11.17 -11.29 10.09
CA GLU A 198 11.06 -12.74 10.26
C GLU A 198 11.25 -13.23 11.70
N ASP A 199 11.60 -12.36 12.66
CA ASP A 199 11.75 -12.75 14.06
C ASP A 199 10.42 -13.14 14.71
N HIS A 200 10.13 -14.44 14.74
CA HIS A 200 8.90 -14.98 15.33
C HIS A 200 8.76 -14.75 16.85
N LEU A 201 9.79 -14.27 17.55
CA LEU A 201 9.74 -13.97 18.99
C LEU A 201 9.20 -12.56 19.27
N LEU A 202 9.31 -11.64 18.31
CA LEU A 202 8.78 -10.29 18.46
C LEU A 202 7.27 -10.29 18.17
N GLN A 203 6.45 -10.09 19.21
CA GLN A 203 5.03 -9.82 19.03
C GLN A 203 4.83 -8.51 18.24
N ILE A 204 3.80 -8.48 17.39
CA ILE A 204 3.37 -7.25 16.73
C ILE A 204 2.52 -6.49 17.74
N ASP A 205 3.13 -5.56 18.46
CA ASP A 205 2.41 -4.64 19.34
C ASP A 205 1.98 -3.41 18.53
N LEU A 206 0.85 -3.53 17.84
CA LEU A 206 0.22 -2.42 17.12
C LEU A 206 -1.15 -2.15 17.72
N PRO A 207 -1.52 -0.88 17.92
CA PRO A 207 -2.89 -0.50 18.24
C PRO A 207 -3.90 -1.10 17.26
N ASP A 208 -5.07 -1.52 17.76
CA ASP A 208 -6.13 -2.14 16.95
C ASP A 208 -6.52 -1.28 15.74
N ASP A 209 -6.47 0.05 15.86
CA ASP A 209 -6.83 0.96 14.76
C ASP A 209 -5.78 1.02 13.64
N LEU A 210 -4.56 0.55 13.87
CA LEU A 210 -3.49 0.38 12.88
C LEU A 210 -3.49 -1.00 12.21
N THR A 211 -4.37 -1.90 12.63
CA THR A 211 -4.51 -3.22 12.02
C THR A 211 -5.86 -3.35 11.33
N MET A 212 -5.98 -4.37 10.48
CA MET A 212 -7.28 -4.80 9.97
C MET A 212 -7.72 -5.99 10.83
N ASP A 213 -8.96 -5.96 11.35
CA ASP A 213 -9.48 -6.98 12.27
C ASP A 213 -9.17 -8.42 11.79
N SER A 214 -8.50 -9.21 12.64
CA SER A 214 -8.00 -10.56 12.34
C SER A 214 -9.11 -11.60 12.09
N GLU A 215 -10.33 -11.37 12.59
CA GLU A 215 -11.52 -12.20 12.32
C GLU A 215 -11.96 -12.19 10.84
N HIS A 216 -11.24 -11.44 9.99
CA HIS A 216 -11.66 -11.11 8.64
C HIS A 216 -10.65 -11.43 7.54
N GLU A 217 -9.51 -12.04 7.89
CA GLU A 217 -8.40 -12.41 6.98
C GLU A 217 -8.56 -13.81 6.33
N THR A 218 -9.57 -14.58 6.74
CA THR A 218 -9.95 -15.87 6.12
C THR A 218 -10.73 -15.71 4.82
#